data_AF-A0A4Q1HSF1-F1
#
_entry.id   AF-A0A4Q1HSF1-F1
#
_cell.length_a   1.000
_cell.length_b   1.000
_cell.length_c   1.000
_cell.angle_alpha   90.00
_cell.angle_beta   90.00
_cell.angle_gamma   90.00
#
_symmetry.space_group_name_H-M   'P 1'
#
loop_
_entity.id
_entity.type
_entity.pdbx_description
1 polymer ?
#
loop_
_entity_poly.entity_id
_entity_poly.type
_entity_poly.pdbx_seq_one_letter_code
_entity_poly.pdbx_strand_id
1 'polypeptide(L)'
;MRHAPATLDANAAAQEVQFLQEDVEVMLPTGYRRQIARGSQWRQVGTLPQGSVLRPVGAVFTIEGRQVHEAYLVVTQDKLVGFYLPGDRAYSALGLPVVLKLGERQ
;
A
#
# COMPACT_ATOMS: atom_id res chain seq x y z
N MET A 1 7.87 -13.15 4.66
CA MET A 1 6.45 -12.78 4.54
C MET A 1 5.73 -13.89 3.80
N ARG A 2 4.44 -14.12 4.07
CA ARG A 2 3.65 -15.07 3.27
C ARG A 2 2.93 -14.27 2.19
N HIS A 3 3.16 -14.64 0.94
CA HIS A 3 2.47 -14.07 -0.21
C HIS A 3 1.34 -15.02 -0.61
N ALA A 4 0.18 -14.46 -0.95
CA ALA A 4 -0.92 -15.19 -1.56
C ALA A 4 -1.13 -14.62 -2.97
N PRO A 5 -1.35 -15.45 -4.01
CA PRO A 5 -1.72 -14.96 -5.32
C PRO A 5 -2.91 -14.01 -5.23
N ALA A 6 -2.85 -12.88 -5.93
CA ALA A 6 -3.88 -11.86 -5.91
C ALA A 6 -4.12 -11.32 -7.31
N THR A 7 -5.38 -11.32 -7.74
CA THR A 7 -5.81 -10.70 -8.99
C THR A 7 -6.33 -9.31 -8.66
N LEU A 8 -5.67 -8.28 -9.18
CA LEU A 8 -6.12 -6.90 -9.06
C LEU A 8 -7.31 -6.66 -9.98
N ASP A 9 -8.45 -6.29 -9.40
CA ASP A 9 -9.59 -5.76 -10.15
C ASP A 9 -9.30 -4.30 -10.50
N ALA A 10 -8.72 -4.09 -11.67
CA ALA A 10 -8.23 -2.78 -12.09
C ALA A 10 -9.37 -1.77 -12.27
N ASN A 11 -9.19 -0.57 -11.72
CA ASN A 11 -10.06 0.57 -12.01
C ASN A 11 -9.41 1.45 -13.07
N ALA A 12 -10.05 1.55 -14.23
CA ALA A 12 -9.57 2.34 -15.36
C ALA A 12 -9.94 3.83 -15.29
N ALA A 13 -10.82 4.21 -14.35
CA ALA A 13 -11.19 5.61 -14.16
C ALA A 13 -10.01 6.40 -13.56
N ALA A 14 -9.96 7.71 -13.83
CA ALA A 14 -8.98 8.58 -13.21
C ALA A 14 -9.39 8.86 -11.77
N GLN A 15 -8.89 8.06 -10.82
CA GLN A 15 -8.99 8.41 -9.40
C GLN A 15 -8.04 9.56 -9.03
N GLU A 16 -8.54 10.42 -8.14
CA GLU A 16 -7.78 11.52 -7.56
C GLU A 16 -6.58 11.03 -6.78
N VAL A 17 -5.55 11.88 -6.72
CA VAL A 17 -4.35 11.61 -5.94
C VAL A 17 -4.59 12.04 -4.51
N GLN A 18 -4.44 11.10 -3.59
CA GLN A 18 -4.49 11.33 -2.16
C GLN A 18 -3.08 11.48 -1.59
N PHE A 19 -3.00 12.19 -0.48
CA PHE A 19 -1.77 12.54 0.22
C PHE A 19 -1.82 11.97 1.63
N LEU A 20 -0.71 11.37 2.05
CA LEU A 20 -0.56 10.97 3.44
C LEU A 20 -0.36 12.23 4.31
N GLN A 21 -1.19 12.40 5.32
CA GLN A 21 -1.23 13.63 6.12
C GLN A 21 -0.19 13.66 7.25
N GLU A 22 0.38 12.51 7.61
CA GLU A 22 1.40 12.36 8.64
C GLU A 22 2.41 11.26 8.29
N ASP A 23 3.53 11.23 8.97
CA ASP A 23 4.47 10.12 8.83
C ASP A 23 3.89 8.86 9.46
N VAL A 24 3.92 7.75 8.73
CA VAL A 24 3.42 6.46 9.21
C VAL A 24 4.56 5.45 9.22
N GLU A 25 4.84 4.87 10.39
CA GLU A 25 5.75 3.73 10.50
C GLU A 25 4.97 2.42 10.35
N VAL A 26 5.44 1.56 9.45
CA VAL A 26 4.86 0.24 9.21
C VAL A 26 5.85 -0.83 9.65
N MET A 27 5.43 -1.71 10.55
CA MET A 27 6.20 -2.88 10.93
C MET A 27 5.78 -4.09 10.08
N LEU A 28 6.72 -4.60 9.31
CA LEU A 28 6.52 -5.79 8.49
C LEU A 28 6.62 -7.05 9.37
N PRO A 29 5.94 -8.16 9.02
CA PRO A 29 6.05 -9.42 9.78
C PRO A 29 7.47 -9.99 9.87
N THR A 30 8.39 -9.50 9.04
CA THR A 30 9.82 -9.84 9.05
C THR A 30 10.62 -9.08 10.12
N GLY A 31 10.01 -8.13 10.82
CA GLY A 31 10.67 -7.26 11.82
C GLY A 31 11.23 -5.97 11.23
N TYR A 32 11.28 -5.84 9.89
CA TYR A 32 11.71 -4.61 9.24
C TYR A 32 10.65 -3.51 9.36
N ARG A 33 11.13 -2.28 9.46
CA ARG A 33 10.30 -1.08 9.53
C ARG A 33 10.40 -0.31 8.24
N ARG A 34 9.27 0.23 7.79
CA ARG A 34 9.22 1.12 6.64
C ARG A 34 8.42 2.35 6.99
N GLN A 35 9.01 3.51 6.79
CA GLN A 35 8.30 4.78 6.90
C GLN A 35 7.61 5.10 5.57
N ILE A 36 6.35 5.52 5.67
CA ILE A 36 5.64 6.21 4.61
C ILE A 36 5.59 7.68 5.00
N ALA A 37 6.28 8.52 4.23
CA ALA A 37 6.43 9.93 4.57
C ALA A 37 5.12 10.72 4.36
N ARG A 38 4.89 11.71 5.22
CA ARG A 38 3.90 12.75 5.01
C ARG A 38 4.09 13.40 3.64
N GLY A 39 2.98 13.69 2.96
CA GLY A 39 2.96 14.26 1.62
C GLY A 39 3.23 13.26 0.50
N SER A 40 3.52 12.00 0.82
CA SER A 40 3.57 10.93 -0.19
C SER A 40 2.23 10.79 -0.91
N GLN A 41 2.30 10.53 -2.21
CA GLN A 41 1.16 10.57 -3.12
C GLN A 41 0.71 9.17 -3.48
N TRP A 42 -0.59 8.93 -3.40
CA TRP A 42 -1.19 7.63 -3.60
C TRP A 42 -2.41 7.76 -4.50
N ARG A 43 -2.50 6.90 -5.51
CA ARG A 43 -3.65 6.84 -6.43
C ARG A 43 -4.25 5.46 -6.39
N GLN A 44 -5.56 5.37 -6.19
CA GLN A 44 -6.27 4.10 -6.30
C GLN A 44 -6.17 3.54 -7.73
N VAL A 45 -5.86 2.25 -7.85
CA VAL A 45 -5.69 1.56 -9.14
C VAL A 45 -6.60 0.35 -9.31
N GLY A 46 -7.30 -0.02 -8.26
CA GLY A 46 -8.17 -1.18 -8.26
C GLY A 46 -8.51 -1.63 -6.85
N THR A 47 -9.02 -2.83 -6.75
CA THR A 47 -9.42 -3.47 -5.49
C THR A 47 -8.94 -4.91 -5.42
N LEU A 48 -8.81 -5.40 -4.19
CA LEU A 48 -8.70 -6.80 -3.82
C LEU A 48 -9.81 -7.11 -2.81
N PRO A 49 -10.10 -8.39 -2.51
CA PRO A 49 -11.04 -8.75 -1.43
C PRO A 49 -10.69 -8.12 -0.07
N GLN A 50 -9.41 -7.79 0.16
CA GLN A 50 -8.93 -7.18 1.40
C GLN A 50 -9.07 -5.65 1.43
N GLY A 51 -9.29 -4.97 0.31
CA GLY A 51 -9.43 -3.51 0.25
C GLY A 51 -9.03 -2.86 -1.07
N SER A 52 -9.04 -1.53 -1.08
CA SER A 52 -8.59 -0.69 -2.20
C SER A 52 -7.08 -0.73 -2.35
N VAL A 53 -6.60 -0.86 -3.58
CA VAL A 53 -5.16 -0.85 -3.90
C VAL A 53 -4.73 0.53 -4.34
N LEU A 54 -3.78 1.13 -3.64
CA LEU A 54 -3.23 2.45 -3.93
C LEU A 54 -1.78 2.34 -4.40
N ARG A 55 -1.49 2.81 -5.61
CA ARG A 55 -0.13 2.90 -6.14
C ARG A 55 0.54 4.21 -5.72
N PRO A 56 1.86 4.23 -5.45
CA PRO A 56 2.58 5.47 -5.25
C PRO A 56 2.61 6.29 -6.56
N VAL A 57 2.59 7.61 -6.45
CA VAL A 57 2.69 8.54 -7.59
C VAL A 57 4.00 9.31 -7.51
N GLY A 58 4.77 9.32 -8.60
CA GLY A 58 6.04 10.04 -8.69
C GLY A 58 7.21 9.41 -7.93
N ALA A 59 7.01 8.22 -7.34
CA ALA A 59 8.05 7.44 -6.67
C ALA A 59 7.73 5.94 -6.74
N VAL A 60 8.73 5.11 -6.53
CA VAL A 60 8.55 3.67 -6.27
C VAL A 60 8.58 3.46 -4.76
N PHE A 61 7.58 2.77 -4.23
CA PHE A 61 7.56 2.33 -2.84
C PHE A 61 7.91 0.86 -2.78
N THR A 62 8.83 0.51 -1.88
CA THR A 62 9.29 -0.86 -1.70
C THR A 62 9.15 -1.30 -0.26
N ILE A 63 8.94 -2.60 -0.06
CA ILE A 63 8.98 -3.27 1.25
C ILE A 63 10.08 -4.32 1.25
N GLU A 64 10.68 -4.53 2.42
CA GLU A 64 11.83 -5.43 2.58
C GLU A 64 11.44 -6.70 3.32
N GLY A 65 11.69 -7.83 2.67
CA GLY A 65 11.62 -9.17 3.25
C GLY A 65 12.99 -9.86 3.18
N ARG A 66 13.02 -11.05 2.57
CA ARG A 66 14.31 -11.66 2.13
C ARG A 66 14.86 -10.98 0.87
N GLN A 67 13.99 -10.31 0.13
CA GLN A 67 14.28 -9.51 -1.05
C GLN A 67 13.50 -8.20 -0.95
N VAL A 68 13.86 -7.23 -1.78
CA VAL A 68 13.14 -5.95 -1.93
C VAL A 68 12.04 -6.14 -2.97
N HIS A 69 10.80 -5.81 -2.62
CA HIS A 69 9.66 -5.88 -3.54
C HIS A 69 9.04 -4.49 -3.71
N GLU A 70 8.68 -4.14 -4.94
CA GLU A 70 7.74 -3.02 -5.17
C GLU A 70 6.39 -3.33 -4.52
N ALA A 71 5.78 -2.31 -3.90
CA ALA A 71 4.59 -2.49 -3.09
C ALA A 71 3.58 -1.34 -3.26
N TYR A 72 2.33 -1.71 -3.47
CA TYR A 72 1.17 -0.82 -3.44
C TYR A 72 0.42 -1.05 -2.14
N LEU A 73 -0.15 0.01 -1.56
CA LEU A 73 -0.91 -0.10 -0.31
C LEU A 73 -2.23 -0.82 -0.56
N VAL A 74 -2.64 -1.69 0.36
CA VAL A 74 -4.00 -2.24 0.41
C VAL A 74 -4.69 -1.68 1.64
N VAL A 75 -5.74 -0.89 1.41
CA VAL A 75 -6.41 -0.09 2.43
C VAL A 75 -7.88 -0.48 2.55
N THR A 76 -8.34 -0.64 3.79
CA THR A 76 -9.76 -0.82 4.10
C THR A 76 -10.10 0.00 5.34
N GLN A 77 -11.20 0.77 5.27
CA GLN A 77 -11.66 1.65 6.36
C GLN A 77 -10.51 2.50 6.97
N ASP A 78 -9.77 3.22 6.12
CA ASP A 78 -8.62 4.06 6.50
C ASP A 78 -7.48 3.33 7.20
N LYS A 79 -7.40 2.00 7.08
CA LYS A 79 -6.31 1.19 7.63
C LYS A 79 -5.55 0.50 6.52
N LEU A 80 -4.23 0.65 6.54
CA LEU A 80 -3.31 -0.19 5.79
C LEU A 80 -3.36 -1.60 6.38
N VAL A 81 -3.82 -2.56 5.58
CA VAL A 81 -3.92 -3.98 5.99
C VAL A 81 -2.92 -4.88 5.30
N GLY A 82 -2.23 -4.38 4.28
CA GLY A 82 -1.24 -5.15 3.54
C GLY A 82 -0.72 -4.41 2.33
N PHE A 83 -0.02 -5.16 1.48
CA PHE A 83 0.53 -4.68 0.25
C PHE A 83 0.17 -5.59 -0.92
N TYR A 84 -0.08 -4.99 -2.07
CA TYR A 84 -0.10 -5.69 -3.34
C TYR A 84 1.27 -5.54 -4.01
N LEU A 85 1.85 -6.65 -4.46
CA LEU A 85 3.14 -6.73 -5.11
C LEU A 85 2.91 -6.87 -6.62
N PRO A 86 3.06 -5.80 -7.42
CA PRO A 86 2.69 -5.83 -8.83
C PRO A 86 3.54 -6.78 -9.67
N GLY A 87 4.84 -6.89 -9.38
CA GLY A 87 5.75 -7.82 -10.07
C GLY A 87 5.39 -9.29 -9.81
N ASP A 88 4.97 -9.61 -8.58
CA ASP A 88 4.67 -10.96 -8.16
C ASP A 88 3.17 -11.32 -8.30
N ARG A 89 2.31 -10.34 -8.61
CA ARG A 89 0.85 -10.45 -8.61
C ARG A 89 0.32 -11.12 -7.34
N ALA A 90 0.81 -10.63 -6.20
CA ALA A 90 0.57 -11.25 -4.91
C ALA A 90 0.17 -10.23 -3.85
N TYR A 91 -0.64 -10.67 -2.91
CA TYR A 91 -0.97 -9.96 -1.69
C TYR A 91 -0.03 -10.40 -0.56
N SER A 92 0.50 -9.42 0.17
CA SER A 92 1.30 -9.59 1.38
C SER A 92 0.58 -8.94 2.55
N ALA A 93 0.10 -9.74 3.51
CA ALA A 93 -0.61 -9.23 4.67
C ALA A 93 0.34 -8.52 5.64
N LEU A 94 -0.14 -7.43 6.26
CA LEU A 94 0.48 -6.89 7.46
C LEU A 94 0.08 -7.70 8.68
N GLY A 95 0.98 -7.80 9.65
CA GLY A 95 0.68 -8.47 10.92
C GLY A 95 -0.32 -7.68 11.76
N LEU A 96 -0.26 -6.35 11.71
CA LEU A 96 -1.18 -5.45 12.38
C LEU A 96 -1.61 -4.33 11.42
N PRO A 97 -2.91 -4.02 11.33
CA PRO A 97 -3.37 -2.87 10.55
C PRO A 97 -2.81 -1.56 11.11
N VAL A 98 -2.47 -0.63 10.22
CA VAL A 98 -1.96 0.70 10.57
C VAL A 98 -2.92 1.76 10.05
N VAL A 99 -3.34 2.70 10.90
CA VAL A 99 -4.23 3.79 10.46
C VAL A 99 -3.47 4.69 9.48
N LEU A 100 -4.11 5.01 8.35
CA LEU A 100 -3.63 5.98 7.38
C LEU A 100 -4.57 7.18 7.37
N LYS A 101 -4.03 8.37 7.57
CA LYS A 101 -4.74 9.62 7.30
C LYS A 101 -4.46 10.02 5.86
N LEU A 102 -5.31 9.59 4.95
CA LEU A 102 -5.28 10.02 3.55
C LEU A 102 -6.23 11.20 3.37
N GLY A 103 -5.79 12.21 2.62
CA GLY A 103 -6.61 13.38 2.31
C GLY A 103 -6.12 14.08 1.05
N GLU A 104 -6.78 15.16 0.68
CA GLU A 104 -6.35 16.01 -0.42
C GLU A 104 -5.13 16.86 -0.02
N ARG A 105 -4.45 17.46 -1.00
CA ARG A 105 -3.38 18.44 -0.71
C ARG A 105 -4.04 19.76 -0.33
N GLN A 106 -3.92 20.14 0.94
CA GLN A 106 -4.27 21.48 1.43
C GLN A 106 -3.29 22.53 0.93
#